data_AF-A0AAC9Y9D9-F1
#
_entry.id   AF-A0AAC9Y9D9-F1
#
_cell.length_a   1.000
_cell.length_b   1.000
_cell.length_c   1.000
_cell.angle_alpha   90.00
_cell.angle_beta   90.00
_cell.angle_gamma   90.00
#
_symmetry.space_group_name_H-M   'P 1'
#
loop_
_entity.id
_entity.type
_entity.pdbx_description
1 polymer ?
#
loop_
_entity_poly.entity_id
_entity_poly.type
_entity_poly.pdbx_seq_one_letter_code
_entity_poly.pdbx_strand_id
1 'polypeptide(L)' 'MANSKQRAQTGNKDLPLGKNEDVEFSRELADREDLEALQRAEEADRRAEQ' A
#
# COMPACT_ATOMS: atom_id res chain seq x y z
N MET A 1 24.02 -37.58 17.06
CA MET A 1 23.25 -37.26 15.84
C MET A 1 22.94 -35.76 15.88
N ALA A 2 23.20 -35.06 14.77
CA ALA A 2 23.44 -33.62 14.71
C ALA A 2 22.25 -32.75 15.14
N ASN A 3 22.56 -31.71 15.92
CA ASN A 3 21.64 -30.70 16.42
C ASN A 3 21.25 -29.75 15.27
N SER A 4 20.08 -29.95 14.67
CA SER A 4 19.60 -29.21 13.48
C SER A 4 19.08 -27.79 13.77
N LYS A 5 19.45 -27.18 14.90
CA LYS A 5 18.82 -25.96 15.41
C LYS A 5 19.44 -24.63 14.97
N GLN A 6 20.40 -24.61 14.06
CA GLN A 6 21.04 -23.36 13.65
C GLN A 6 21.27 -23.31 12.14
N ARG A 7 20.18 -23.17 11.37
CA ARG A 7 20.28 -22.43 10.11
C ARG A 7 20.40 -20.95 10.49
N ALA A 8 21.64 -20.49 10.57
CA ALA A 8 21.96 -19.10 10.82
C ALA A 8 21.29 -18.23 9.74
N GLN A 9 20.21 -17.53 10.12
CA GLN A 9 19.66 -16.42 9.37
C GLN A 9 20.63 -15.24 9.49
N THR A 10 21.74 -15.30 8.77
CA THR A 10 22.75 -14.22 8.67
C THR A 10 22.51 -13.39 7.41
N GLY A 11 21.28 -12.90 7.23
CA GLY A 11 20.94 -11.92 6.21
C GLY A 11 19.93 -10.94 6.80
N ASN A 12 20.24 -9.65 6.74
CA ASN A 12 19.39 -8.51 7.17
C ASN A 12 19.41 -8.07 8.63
N LYS A 13 20.57 -7.98 9.29
CA LYS A 13 20.64 -7.18 10.53
C LYS A 13 20.69 -5.67 10.27
N ASP A 14 21.03 -5.26 9.05
CA ASP A 14 21.31 -3.85 8.71
C ASP A 14 20.40 -3.28 7.60
N LEU A 15 19.30 -3.95 7.24
CA LEU A 15 18.33 -3.31 6.35
C LEU A 15 17.57 -2.23 7.12
N PRO A 16 17.44 -1.02 6.55
CA PRO A 16 16.60 0.00 7.17
C PRO A 16 15.16 -0.51 7.26
N LEU A 17 14.61 -0.46 8.47
CA LEU A 17 13.18 -0.69 8.70
C LEU A 17 12.41 0.44 8.03
N GLY A 18 11.74 0.14 6.92
CA GLY A 18 10.84 1.07 6.26
C GLY A 18 9.68 1.43 7.19
N LYS A 19 9.34 2.72 7.26
CA LYS A 19 8.15 3.20 7.94
C LYS A 19 7.11 3.54 6.86
N ASN A 20 5.87 3.14 7.07
CA ASN A 20 4.77 3.65 6.26
C ASN A 20 4.44 5.08 6.71
N GLU A 21 4.19 5.96 5.75
CA GLU A 21 3.70 7.31 5.98
C GLU A 21 2.32 7.43 5.33
N ASP A 22 1.41 8.13 6.01
CA ASP A 22 0.10 8.40 5.46
C ASP A 22 0.25 9.46 4.36
N VAL A 23 -0.42 9.23 3.23
CA VAL A 23 -0.37 10.12 2.07
C VAL A 23 -1.77 10.62 1.74
N GLU A 24 -1.89 11.93 1.62
CA GLU A 24 -3.15 12.60 1.28
C GLU A 24 -3.37 12.60 -0.24
N PHE A 25 -4.64 12.50 -0.64
CA PHE A 25 -4.99 12.57 -2.05
C PHE A 25 -4.73 13.98 -2.61
N SER A 26 -4.00 14.07 -3.73
CA SER A 26 -3.77 15.32 -4.46
C SER A 26 -4.35 15.25 -5.87
N ARG A 27 -5.31 16.12 -6.15
CA ARG A 27 -5.99 16.17 -7.45
C ARG A 27 -5.11 16.69 -8.58
N GLU A 28 -4.10 17.49 -8.26
CA GLU A 28 -3.17 18.06 -9.24
C GLU A 28 -2.12 17.04 -9.71
N LEU A 29 -1.83 16.03 -8.87
CA LEU A 29 -0.94 14.93 -9.19
C LEU A 29 -1.67 13.71 -9.75
N ALA A 30 -2.99 13.68 -9.59
CA ALA A 30 -3.85 12.63 -10.12
C ALA A 30 -3.79 12.61 -11.65
N ASP A 31 -3.61 11.42 -12.21
CA ASP A 31 -3.67 11.24 -13.64
C ASP A 31 -5.14 11.12 -14.11
N ARG A 32 -5.33 10.90 -15.41
CA ARG A 32 -6.67 10.78 -15.97
C ARG A 32 -7.42 9.56 -15.41
N GLU A 33 -6.72 8.45 -15.20
CA GLU A 33 -7.34 7.21 -14.73
C GLU A 33 -7.78 7.36 -13.26
N ASP A 34 -6.98 8.05 -12.45
CA ASP A 34 -7.34 8.41 -11.08
C ASP A 34 -8.62 9.25 -11.03
N LEU A 35 -8.72 10.26 -11.90
CA LEU A 35 -9.89 11.12 -11.99
C LEU A 35 -11.15 10.38 -12.45
N GLU A 36 -11.02 9.47 -13.41
CA GLU A 36 -12.13 8.62 -13.88
C GLU A 36 -12.59 7.62 -12.79
N ALA A 37 -11.65 7.10 -12.00
CA ALA A 37 -11.97 6.24 -10.86
C ALA A 37 -12.77 6.99 -9.79
N LEU A 38 -12.37 8.23 -9.46
CA LEU A 38 -13.11 9.08 -8.51
C LEU A 38 -14.54 9.35 -8.96
N GLN A 39 -14.73 9.70 -10.23
CA GLN A 39 -16.07 9.95 -10.79
C GLN A 39 -16.96 8.70 -10.70
N ARG A 40 -16.41 7.53 -11.04
CA ARG A 40 -17.15 6.25 -10.94
C ARG A 40 -17.50 5.90 -9.50
N ALA A 41 -16.62 6.19 -8.55
CA ALA A 41 -16.90 5.99 -7.13
C ALA A 41 -18.05 6.89 -6.66
N GLU A 42 -17.99 8.20 -6.95
CA GLU A 42 -19.06 9.14 -6.60
C GLU A 42 -20.43 8.74 -7.19
N GLU A 43 -20.46 8.27 -8.44
CA GLU A 43 -21.69 7.80 -9.08
C GLU A 43 -22.24 6.51 -8.46
N ALA A 44 -21.37 5.62 -7.99
CA ALA A 44 -21.77 4.41 -7.29
C ALA A 44 -22.38 4.76 -5.94
N ASP A 45 -21.75 5.64 -5.18
CA ASP A 45 -22.23 6.09 -3.87
C ASP A 45 -23.59 6.79 -3.99
N ARG A 46 -23.74 7.70 -4.96
CA ARG A 46 -25.03 8.36 -5.25
C ARG A 46 -26.15 7.37 -5.58
N ARG A 47 -25.83 6.25 -6.24
CA ARG A 47 -26.83 5.19 -6.51
C ARG A 47 -27.13 4.36 -5.27
N ALA A 48 -26.15 4.14 -4.40
CA ALA A 48 -26.33 3.36 -3.17
C ALA A 48 -27.13 4.13 -2.11
N GLU A 49 -27.10 5.45 -2.14
CA GLU A 49 -27.88 6.32 -1.27
C GLU A 49 -29.34 6.56 -1.74
N GLN A 50 -29.71 6.08 -2.94
CA GLN A 50 -31.07 6.13 -3.49
C GLN A 50 -31.88 4.87 -3.17
#